data_AF-A0A974WVE7-F1
#
_entry.id   AF-A0A974WVE7-F1
#
_cell.length_a   1.000
_cell.length_b   1.000
_cell.length_c   1.000
_cell.angle_alpha   90.00
_cell.angle_beta   90.00
_cell.angle_gamma   90.00
#
_symmetry.space_group_name_H-M   'P 1'
#
loop_
_entity.id
_entity.type
_entity.pdbx_description
1 polymer ?
#
loop_
_entity_poly.entity_id
_entity_poly.type
_entity_poly.pdbx_seq_one_letter_code
_entity_poly.pdbx_strand_id
1 'polypeptide(L)'
;MAWDGKRFDIPFIYLKHHSVEEAVNCNAFTPDDDVAAIIRRTMSSEELIKELAAVKMYKEACDFMAHCINPRVGVWWVYNCVKDLQLELEQANRQHQLTPEEKMQEEIKNKLKGWSDASALHKLREEEEAKAAAIAATMQKIAGNKIKDQDDPLQAVQQHFTLLNDSELAGPKTVIDQLENALAAFSPAEIAASRARLDKIYTNYEIENGINPLIQVKQIIEKELNPAPIPKDSGRIDQFYAGIKERIDEMESFINKTAAQHFPLKIPGLPKPKPSNSEDSPLAAVKRWILTPVNSNGILCRNAAHPKMHEPEGLCALSAYWSNSSLAPENEQAVHPPAGLAAKGLSNTLFRCCMDNGGSKAYSRRYHDYLQIGIDCITGILTWDKLWRTEKQSHAISSSCSEPVNSMEARHGFGRKSEASFPPRI
;
A
#
# COMPACT_ATOMS: atom_id res chain seq x y z
N MET A 1 -14.29 -7.65 25.77
CA MET A 1 -13.40 -8.33 26.73
C MET A 1 -12.88 -7.28 27.70
N ALA A 2 -13.17 -7.43 28.99
CA ALA A 2 -12.56 -6.61 30.02
C ALA A 2 -11.10 -7.06 30.22
N TRP A 3 -10.19 -6.11 30.42
CA TRP A 3 -8.81 -6.38 30.82
C TRP A 3 -8.83 -7.19 32.11
N ASP A 4 -8.28 -8.41 32.12
CA ASP A 4 -8.41 -9.32 33.27
C ASP A 4 -7.37 -9.09 34.38
N GLY A 5 -6.36 -8.26 34.11
CA GLY A 5 -5.32 -7.85 35.06
C GLY A 5 -4.32 -8.97 35.40
N LYS A 6 -4.64 -10.23 35.13
CA LYS A 6 -3.84 -11.41 35.51
C LYS A 6 -2.44 -11.43 34.89
N ARG A 7 -2.25 -10.76 33.75
CA ARG A 7 -0.94 -10.69 33.09
C ARG A 7 0.08 -9.80 33.81
N PHE A 8 -0.37 -9.01 34.79
CA PHE A 8 0.48 -8.14 35.60
C PHE A 8 1.08 -8.80 36.84
N ASP A 9 0.78 -10.08 37.08
CA ASP A 9 1.37 -10.86 38.19
C ASP A 9 2.80 -11.32 37.88
N ILE A 10 3.24 -11.17 36.62
CA ILE A 10 4.59 -11.52 36.16
C ILE A 10 5.45 -10.26 36.17
N PRO A 11 6.64 -10.28 36.82
CA PRO A 11 7.50 -9.11 36.89
C PRO A 11 7.96 -8.65 35.51
N PHE A 12 8.14 -7.34 35.33
CA PHE A 12 8.61 -6.76 34.09
C PHE A 12 10.14 -6.82 34.00
N ILE A 13 10.66 -7.88 33.36
CA ILE A 13 12.09 -8.21 33.34
C ILE A 13 12.88 -7.30 32.38
N TYR A 14 12.22 -6.73 31.36
CA TYR A 14 12.89 -5.97 30.29
C TYR A 14 12.65 -4.46 30.33
N LEU A 15 12.22 -3.90 31.46
CA LEU A 15 12.26 -2.46 31.66
C LEU A 15 13.68 -2.02 32.01
N LYS A 16 14.20 -1.08 31.22
CA LYS A 16 15.49 -0.42 31.45
C LYS A 16 15.40 0.56 32.62
N HIS A 17 14.30 1.31 32.71
CA HIS A 17 14.08 2.33 33.73
C HIS A 17 13.01 1.85 34.71
N HIS A 18 13.38 1.73 35.99
CA HIS A 18 12.49 1.17 37.00
C HIS A 18 11.56 2.21 37.63
N SER A 19 11.95 3.49 37.60
CA SER A 19 11.12 4.60 38.10
C SER A 19 10.72 5.56 36.97
N VAL A 20 9.58 6.23 37.15
CA VAL A 20 9.09 7.26 36.23
C VAL A 20 10.09 8.42 36.13
N GLU A 21 10.70 8.82 37.25
CA GLU A 21 11.70 9.87 37.31
C GLU A 21 12.91 9.57 36.42
N GLU A 22 13.39 8.32 36.44
CA GLU A 22 14.50 7.89 35.59
C GLU A 22 14.13 7.96 34.11
N ALA A 23 12.92 7.55 33.73
CA ALA A 23 12.45 7.63 32.35
C ALA A 23 12.35 9.07 31.83
N VAL A 24 11.86 10.00 32.68
CA VAL A 24 11.78 11.44 32.37
C VAL A 24 13.18 12.03 32.19
N ASN A 25 14.09 11.74 33.12
CA ASN A 25 15.43 12.33 33.14
C ASN A 25 16.37 11.73 32.08
N CYS A 26 16.30 10.42 31.82
CA CYS A 26 17.27 9.72 30.99
C CYS A 26 16.83 9.53 29.53
N ASN A 27 15.52 9.55 29.23
CA ASN A 27 15.03 9.20 27.89
C ASN A 27 14.08 10.23 27.29
N ALA A 28 14.12 11.47 27.80
CA ALA A 28 13.35 12.60 27.29
C ALA A 28 11.83 12.33 27.18
N PHE A 29 11.28 11.57 28.14
CA PHE A 29 9.84 11.41 28.24
C PHE A 29 9.22 12.68 28.83
N THR A 30 8.30 13.29 28.09
CA THR A 30 7.54 14.46 28.55
C THR A 30 6.08 14.04 28.72
N PRO A 31 5.61 13.81 29.97
CA PRO A 31 4.21 13.48 30.21
C PRO A 31 3.33 14.67 29.81
N ASP A 32 2.16 14.36 29.23
CA ASP A 32 1.09 15.36 29.08
C ASP A 32 0.43 15.64 30.43
N ASP A 33 -0.45 16.66 30.49
CA ASP A 33 -1.09 17.09 31.73
C ASP A 33 -1.93 15.98 32.38
N ASP A 34 -2.59 15.14 31.57
CA ASP A 34 -3.43 14.04 32.04
C ASP A 34 -2.58 12.91 32.66
N VAL A 35 -1.46 12.54 32.01
CA VAL A 35 -0.49 11.58 32.55
C VAL A 35 0.21 12.15 33.78
N ALA A 36 0.57 13.44 33.76
CA ALA A 36 1.20 14.12 34.89
C ALA A 36 0.31 14.11 36.14
N ALA A 37 -1.02 14.20 35.98
CA ALA A 37 -1.98 14.08 37.09
C ALA A 37 -2.00 12.70 37.76
N ILE A 38 -1.59 11.64 37.03
CA ILE A 38 -1.52 10.26 37.55
C ILE A 38 -0.18 9.98 38.23
N ILE A 39 0.90 10.61 37.76
CA ILE A 39 2.27 10.36 38.26
C ILE A 39 2.39 10.75 39.73
N ARG A 40 2.76 9.78 40.57
CA ARG A 40 3.16 10.00 41.98
C ARG A 40 4.68 10.03 42.08
N ARG A 41 5.22 10.80 43.03
CA ARG A 41 6.68 11.01 43.19
C ARG A 41 7.51 9.72 43.28
N THR A 42 6.95 8.64 43.81
CA THR A 42 7.65 7.36 44.03
C THR A 42 7.07 6.23 43.20
N MET A 43 6.40 6.54 42.09
CA MET A 43 5.77 5.55 41.24
C MET A 43 6.82 4.81 40.40
N SER A 44 6.77 3.49 40.41
CA SER A 44 7.56 2.66 39.50
C SER A 44 7.01 2.74 38.07
N SER A 45 7.85 2.48 37.08
CA SER A 45 7.42 2.44 35.67
C SER A 45 6.33 1.38 35.44
N GLU A 46 6.42 0.25 36.13
CA GLU A 46 5.42 -0.81 36.07
C GLU A 46 4.05 -0.36 36.62
N GLU A 47 4.04 0.32 37.77
CA GLU A 47 2.82 0.88 38.35
C GLU A 47 2.18 1.91 37.42
N LEU A 48 2.96 2.82 36.82
CA LEU A 48 2.41 3.82 35.91
C LEU A 48 1.76 3.17 34.68
N ILE A 49 2.39 2.15 34.08
CA ILE A 49 1.80 1.41 32.94
C ILE A 49 0.47 0.75 33.35
N LYS A 50 0.41 0.15 34.54
CA LYS A 50 -0.80 -0.47 35.10
C LYS A 50 -1.92 0.54 35.33
N GLU A 51 -1.61 1.68 35.95
CA GLU A 51 -2.56 2.75 36.23
C GLU A 51 -3.12 3.35 34.93
N LEU A 52 -2.25 3.65 33.94
CA LEU A 52 -2.69 4.15 32.62
C LEU A 52 -3.59 3.15 31.89
N ALA A 53 -3.27 1.86 31.95
CA ALA A 53 -4.12 0.81 31.38
C ALA A 53 -5.48 0.71 32.10
N ALA A 54 -5.50 0.87 33.43
CA ALA A 54 -6.73 0.84 34.23
C ALA A 54 -7.70 1.99 33.88
N VAL A 55 -7.17 3.18 33.61
CA VAL A 55 -7.95 4.34 33.13
C VAL A 55 -8.18 4.35 31.61
N LYS A 56 -7.78 3.28 30.90
CA LYS A 56 -7.92 3.11 29.44
C LYS A 56 -7.15 4.12 28.59
N MET A 57 -6.11 4.74 29.14
CA MET A 57 -5.15 5.60 28.41
C MET A 57 -4.09 4.74 27.73
N TYR A 58 -4.53 3.89 26.80
CA TYR A 58 -3.66 2.86 26.19
C TYR A 58 -2.56 3.45 25.31
N LYS A 59 -2.83 4.58 24.65
CA LYS A 59 -1.83 5.25 23.83
C LYS A 59 -0.70 5.78 24.69
N GLU A 60 -1.03 6.45 25.78
CA GLU A 60 -0.09 7.05 26.71
C GLU A 60 0.71 5.96 27.45
N ALA A 61 0.06 4.84 27.79
CA ALA A 61 0.73 3.66 28.32
C ALA A 61 1.77 3.08 27.33
N CYS A 62 1.41 2.96 26.05
CA CYS A 62 2.34 2.53 25.00
C CYS A 62 3.50 3.52 24.82
N ASP A 63 3.21 4.82 24.81
CA ASP A 63 4.22 5.86 24.65
C ASP A 63 5.21 5.84 25.82
N PHE A 64 4.72 5.84 27.07
CA PHE A 64 5.57 5.73 28.24
C PHE A 64 6.38 4.42 28.27
N MET A 65 5.77 3.29 27.92
CA MET A 65 6.46 2.00 27.85
C MET A 65 7.59 2.00 26.81
N ALA A 66 7.41 2.66 25.66
CA ALA A 66 8.45 2.82 24.65
C ALA A 66 9.69 3.57 25.19
N HIS A 67 9.50 4.49 26.14
CA HIS A 67 10.60 5.17 26.82
C HIS A 67 11.27 4.33 27.91
N CYS A 68 10.58 3.34 28.48
CA CYS A 68 11.11 2.54 29.60
C CYS A 68 11.72 1.20 29.16
N ILE A 69 11.33 0.68 27.99
CA ILE A 69 11.69 -0.66 27.53
C ILE A 69 13.15 -0.76 27.06
N ASN A 70 13.77 -1.93 27.23
CA ASN A 70 15.04 -2.22 26.58
C ASN A 70 14.91 -2.05 25.05
N PRO A 71 15.82 -1.34 24.36
CA PRO A 71 15.65 -1.01 22.94
C PRO A 71 15.39 -2.21 22.03
N ARG A 72 16.11 -3.32 22.24
CA ARG A 72 15.94 -4.54 21.42
C ARG A 72 14.54 -5.15 21.62
N VAL A 73 14.06 -5.17 22.85
CA VAL A 73 12.72 -5.67 23.19
C VAL A 73 11.64 -4.73 22.67
N GLY A 74 11.86 -3.41 22.70
CA GLY A 74 11.00 -2.41 22.09
C GLY A 74 10.83 -2.62 20.58
N VAL A 75 11.94 -2.83 19.86
CA VAL A 75 11.91 -3.13 18.42
C VAL A 75 11.17 -4.44 18.14
N TRP A 76 11.41 -5.48 18.95
CA TRP A 76 10.67 -6.74 18.85
C TRP A 76 9.16 -6.56 19.09
N TRP A 77 8.78 -5.76 20.08
CA TRP A 77 7.38 -5.44 20.36
C TRP A 77 6.70 -4.77 19.17
N VAL A 78 7.26 -3.67 18.64
CA VAL A 78 6.64 -2.98 17.50
C VAL A 78 6.65 -3.83 16.23
N TYR A 79 7.67 -4.67 16.02
CA TYR A 79 7.68 -5.65 14.93
C TYR A 79 6.46 -6.58 14.98
N ASN A 80 6.09 -7.09 16.16
CA ASN A 80 4.91 -7.92 16.31
C ASN A 80 3.61 -7.14 16.07
N CYS A 81 3.55 -5.87 16.46
CA CYS A 81 2.39 -5.02 16.19
C CYS A 81 2.21 -4.78 14.69
N VAL A 82 3.29 -4.53 13.95
CA VAL A 82 3.24 -4.41 12.48
C VAL A 82 2.80 -5.74 11.84
N LYS A 83 3.26 -6.88 12.36
CA LYS A 83 2.80 -8.20 11.91
C LYS A 83 1.31 -8.45 12.19
N ASP A 84 0.81 -8.06 13.36
CA ASP A 84 -0.61 -8.16 13.70
C ASP A 84 -1.46 -7.31 12.74
N LEU A 85 -1.02 -6.08 12.44
CA LEU A 85 -1.67 -5.22 11.44
C LEU A 85 -1.70 -5.87 10.06
N GLN A 86 -0.59 -6.42 9.58
CA GLN A 86 -0.54 -7.09 8.27
C GLN A 86 -1.52 -8.26 8.20
N LEU A 87 -1.60 -9.08 9.26
CA LEU A 87 -2.57 -10.18 9.35
C LEU A 87 -4.01 -9.67 9.37
N GLU A 88 -4.29 -8.59 10.11
CA GLU A 88 -5.61 -7.95 10.15
C GLU A 88 -6.03 -7.45 8.76
N LEU A 89 -5.13 -6.75 8.06
CA LEU A 89 -5.36 -6.24 6.71
C LEU A 89 -5.55 -7.37 5.70
N GLU A 90 -4.74 -8.43 5.77
CA GLU A 90 -4.93 -9.63 4.94
C GLU A 90 -6.28 -10.29 5.19
N GLN A 91 -6.72 -10.40 6.44
CA GLN A 91 -8.03 -10.98 6.78
C GLN A 91 -9.18 -10.11 6.28
N ALA A 92 -9.09 -8.79 6.46
CA ALA A 92 -10.07 -7.85 5.94
C ALA A 92 -10.11 -7.90 4.40
N ASN A 93 -8.95 -7.97 3.74
CA ASN A 93 -8.86 -8.15 2.30
C ASN A 93 -9.46 -9.47 1.85
N ARG A 94 -9.32 -10.57 2.60
CA ARG A 94 -9.98 -11.85 2.29
C ARG A 94 -11.50 -11.77 2.48
N GLN A 95 -11.96 -11.06 3.51
CA GLN A 95 -13.40 -10.85 3.75
C GLN A 95 -14.04 -9.93 2.69
N HIS A 96 -13.30 -8.94 2.19
CA HIS A 96 -13.74 -8.00 1.16
C HIS A 96 -13.40 -8.43 -0.27
N GLN A 97 -12.61 -9.49 -0.45
CA GLN A 97 -12.52 -10.19 -1.72
C GLN A 97 -13.84 -10.93 -1.94
N LEU A 98 -14.86 -10.15 -2.30
CA LEU A 98 -16.02 -10.63 -3.02
C LEU A 98 -15.51 -11.62 -4.05
N THR A 99 -16.07 -12.82 -4.03
CA THR A 99 -15.85 -13.80 -5.09
C THR A 99 -16.11 -13.13 -6.46
N PRO A 100 -15.54 -13.62 -7.57
CA PRO A 100 -15.85 -13.07 -8.89
C PRO A 100 -17.36 -12.91 -9.15
N GLU A 101 -18.17 -13.83 -8.61
CA GLU A 101 -19.63 -13.77 -8.65
C GLU A 101 -20.20 -12.63 -7.81
N GLU A 102 -19.75 -12.45 -6.56
CA GLU A 102 -20.22 -11.37 -5.69
C GLU A 102 -19.77 -9.98 -6.18
N LYS A 103 -18.59 -9.86 -6.81
CA LYS A 103 -18.18 -8.62 -7.50
C LYS A 103 -19.12 -8.29 -8.65
N MET A 104 -19.48 -9.31 -9.45
CA MET A 104 -20.43 -9.15 -10.54
C MET A 104 -21.82 -8.77 -10.00
N GLN A 105 -22.26 -9.37 -8.88
CA GLN A 105 -23.52 -9.02 -8.23
C GLN A 105 -23.52 -7.61 -7.64
N GLU A 106 -22.43 -7.17 -7.02
CA GLU A 106 -22.32 -5.80 -6.48
C GLU A 106 -22.26 -4.76 -7.60
N GLU A 107 -21.59 -5.06 -8.72
CA GLU A 107 -21.59 -4.20 -9.90
C GLU A 107 -22.99 -4.08 -10.53
N ILE A 108 -23.71 -5.20 -10.65
CA ILE A 108 -25.12 -5.21 -11.09
C ILE A 108 -25.98 -4.39 -10.12
N LYS A 109 -25.81 -4.57 -8.81
CA LYS A 109 -26.56 -3.85 -7.78
C LYS A 109 -26.28 -2.35 -7.80
N ASN A 110 -25.03 -1.94 -8.01
CA ASN A 110 -24.65 -0.52 -8.13
C ASN A 110 -25.21 0.12 -9.41
N LYS A 111 -25.17 -0.60 -10.55
CA LYS A 111 -25.84 -0.15 -11.79
C LYS A 111 -27.34 -0.02 -11.60
N LEU A 112 -27.99 -1.00 -10.96
CA LEU A 112 -29.42 -0.96 -10.64
C LEU A 112 -29.77 0.16 -9.65
N LYS A 113 -28.92 0.44 -8.67
CA LYS A 113 -29.16 1.51 -7.69
C LYS A 113 -29.11 2.89 -8.38
N GLY A 114 -28.19 3.08 -9.32
CA GLY A 114 -28.14 4.26 -10.18
C GLY A 114 -29.37 4.40 -11.11
N TRP A 115 -30.01 3.29 -11.47
CA TRP A 115 -31.24 3.29 -12.26
C TRP A 115 -32.50 3.43 -11.41
N SER A 116 -32.44 3.06 -10.13
CA SER A 116 -33.56 3.16 -9.18
C SER A 116 -33.77 4.57 -8.64
N ASP A 117 -32.76 5.44 -8.75
CA ASP A 117 -32.91 6.84 -8.37
C ASP A 117 -33.70 7.57 -9.46
N ALA A 118 -35.02 7.62 -9.27
CA ALA A 118 -35.95 8.26 -10.21
C ALA A 118 -35.52 9.69 -10.57
N SER A 119 -34.80 10.38 -9.67
CA SER A 119 -34.24 11.71 -9.94
C SER A 119 -33.17 11.71 -11.03
N ALA A 120 -32.36 10.66 -11.18
CA ALA A 120 -31.35 10.56 -12.23
C ALA A 120 -31.99 10.29 -13.59
N LEU A 121 -33.03 9.46 -13.63
CA LEU A 121 -33.85 9.25 -14.82
C LEU A 121 -34.63 10.51 -15.22
N HIS A 122 -35.17 11.24 -14.24
CA HIS A 122 -35.83 12.52 -14.49
C HIS A 122 -34.85 13.58 -14.99
N LYS A 123 -33.63 13.68 -14.43
CA LYS A 123 -32.59 14.58 -14.96
C LYS A 123 -32.19 14.24 -16.39
N LEU A 124 -31.96 12.95 -16.68
CA LEU A 124 -31.67 12.51 -18.04
C LEU A 124 -32.82 12.84 -19.01
N ARG A 125 -34.06 12.66 -18.55
CA ARG A 125 -35.25 13.02 -19.34
C ARG A 125 -35.36 14.53 -19.55
N GLU A 126 -35.14 15.33 -18.51
CA GLU A 126 -35.13 16.80 -18.59
C GLU A 126 -34.01 17.32 -19.49
N GLU A 127 -32.82 16.71 -19.44
CA GLU A 127 -31.70 17.03 -20.33
C GLU A 127 -32.03 16.69 -21.80
N GLU A 128 -32.65 15.54 -22.07
CA GLU A 128 -33.08 15.18 -23.42
C GLU A 128 -34.24 16.04 -23.93
N GLU A 129 -35.21 16.36 -23.07
CA GLU A 129 -36.31 17.28 -23.40
C GLU A 129 -35.80 18.71 -23.64
N ALA A 130 -34.82 19.19 -22.86
CA ALA A 130 -34.18 20.49 -23.06
C ALA A 130 -33.37 20.55 -24.37
N LYS A 131 -32.65 19.48 -24.71
CA LYS A 131 -31.96 19.36 -26.00
C LYS A 131 -32.95 19.37 -27.16
N ALA A 132 -34.05 18.61 -27.06
CA ALA A 132 -35.09 18.60 -28.08
C ALA A 132 -35.73 19.99 -28.26
N ALA A 133 -36.01 20.70 -27.16
CA ALA A 133 -36.53 22.06 -27.19
C ALA A 133 -35.56 23.07 -27.81
N ALA A 134 -34.26 22.97 -27.50
CA ALA A 134 -33.23 23.82 -28.09
C ALA A 134 -33.10 23.62 -29.61
N ILE A 135 -33.24 22.37 -30.08
CA ILE A 135 -33.24 22.05 -31.52
C ILE A 135 -34.48 22.66 -32.18
N ALA A 136 -35.66 22.50 -31.59
CA ALA A 136 -36.92 23.04 -32.10
C ALA A 136 -36.91 24.58 -32.20
N ALA A 137 -36.40 25.27 -31.17
CA ALA A 137 -36.26 26.72 -31.16
C ALA A 137 -35.29 27.21 -32.26
N THR A 138 -34.22 26.46 -32.50
CA THR A 138 -33.25 26.78 -33.55
C THR A 138 -33.90 26.65 -34.94
N MET A 139 -34.68 25.58 -35.16
CA MET A 139 -35.42 25.40 -36.42
C MET A 139 -36.46 26.50 -36.67
N GLN A 140 -37.19 26.95 -35.65
CA GLN A 140 -38.12 28.08 -35.77
C GLN A 140 -37.42 29.39 -36.13
N LYS A 141 -36.25 29.66 -35.56
CA LYS A 141 -35.46 30.86 -35.86
C LYS A 141 -34.96 30.88 -37.30
N ILE A 142 -34.61 29.71 -37.84
CA ILE A 142 -34.22 29.53 -39.24
C ILE A 142 -35.43 29.71 -40.18
N ALA A 143 -36.60 29.17 -39.82
CA ALA A 143 -37.82 29.32 -40.61
C ALA A 143 -38.34 30.78 -40.62
N GLY A 144 -38.27 31.49 -39.50
CA GLY A 144 -38.75 32.88 -39.38
C GLY A 144 -37.90 33.93 -40.11
N ASN A 145 -36.61 33.65 -40.33
CA ASN A 145 -35.69 34.59 -40.99
C ASN A 145 -35.64 34.45 -42.53
N LYS A 146 -36.34 33.47 -43.13
CA LYS A 146 -36.27 33.22 -44.58
C LYS A 146 -37.59 33.35 -45.35
N ILE A 147 -38.69 33.79 -44.71
CA ILE A 147 -39.99 33.96 -45.38
C ILE A 147 -40.38 35.44 -45.39
N LYS A 148 -39.57 36.29 -46.03
CA LYS A 148 -40.04 37.63 -46.41
C LYS A 148 -39.84 38.02 -47.87
N ASP A 149 -39.01 37.34 -48.65
CA ASP A 149 -38.88 37.67 -50.08
C ASP A 149 -38.48 36.42 -50.88
N GLN A 150 -39.44 35.55 -51.26
CA GLN A 150 -39.34 34.71 -52.46
C GLN A 150 -40.63 33.93 -52.79
N ASP A 151 -41.06 34.06 -54.06
CA ASP A 151 -42.37 33.69 -54.61
C ASP A 151 -42.52 32.22 -55.07
N ASP A 152 -41.66 31.29 -54.65
CA ASP A 152 -41.94 29.88 -54.90
C ASP A 152 -41.35 28.96 -53.81
N PRO A 153 -42.18 28.46 -52.88
CA PRO A 153 -41.73 27.62 -51.77
C PRO A 153 -41.20 26.25 -52.21
N LEU A 154 -41.54 25.78 -53.40
CA LEU A 154 -41.08 24.47 -53.88
C LEU A 154 -39.63 24.54 -54.39
N GLN A 155 -39.27 25.65 -55.04
CA GLN A 155 -37.92 25.89 -55.56
C GLN A 155 -36.92 26.19 -54.43
N ALA A 156 -37.36 26.85 -53.36
CA ALA A 156 -36.55 27.08 -52.17
C ALA A 156 -36.21 25.77 -51.42
N VAL A 157 -37.17 24.84 -51.33
CA VAL A 157 -36.93 23.52 -50.71
C VAL A 157 -35.95 22.68 -51.54
N GLN A 158 -36.05 22.71 -52.87
CA GLN A 158 -35.11 22.03 -53.75
C GLN A 158 -33.70 22.65 -53.72
N GLN A 159 -33.58 23.98 -53.67
CA GLN A 159 -32.27 24.63 -53.50
C GLN A 159 -31.66 24.40 -52.11
N HIS A 160 -32.50 24.29 -51.06
CA HIS A 160 -32.01 23.95 -49.72
C HIS A 160 -31.53 22.51 -49.60
N PHE A 161 -32.17 21.57 -50.32
CA PHE A 161 -31.77 20.17 -50.40
C PHE A 161 -30.40 20.00 -51.10
N THR A 162 -30.11 20.86 -52.09
CA THR A 162 -28.81 20.86 -52.78
C THR A 162 -27.70 21.52 -51.95
N LEU A 163 -28.02 22.56 -51.15
CA LEU A 163 -27.05 23.21 -50.26
C LEU A 163 -26.74 22.41 -48.97
N LEU A 164 -27.60 21.48 -48.58
CA LEU A 164 -27.38 20.57 -47.45
C LEU A 164 -26.37 19.45 -47.74
N ASN A 165 -26.01 19.25 -49.01
CA ASN A 165 -25.01 18.26 -49.43
C ASN A 165 -23.56 18.76 -49.32
N ASP A 166 -23.32 20.06 -49.07
CA ASP A 166 -21.97 20.65 -49.00
C ASP A 166 -21.64 21.34 -47.66
N SER A 167 -22.39 21.09 -46.58
CA SER A 167 -22.16 21.71 -45.27
C SER A 167 -22.20 20.68 -44.14
N GLU A 168 -21.04 20.48 -43.52
CA GLU A 168 -20.79 19.57 -42.41
C GLU A 168 -21.78 19.71 -41.24
N LEU A 169 -22.06 18.55 -40.61
CA LEU A 169 -22.64 18.34 -39.28
C LEU A 169 -24.17 18.52 -39.10
N ALA A 170 -24.96 17.72 -39.83
CA ALA A 170 -26.29 17.26 -39.40
C ALA A 170 -26.58 15.76 -39.72
N GLY A 171 -25.58 15.02 -40.20
CA GLY A 171 -25.79 13.71 -40.83
C GLY A 171 -26.18 12.52 -39.94
N PRO A 172 -25.62 12.29 -38.73
CA PRO A 172 -25.69 10.94 -38.18
C PRO A 172 -27.09 10.49 -37.73
N LYS A 173 -27.86 11.32 -37.02
CA LYS A 173 -29.11 10.88 -36.38
C LYS A 173 -30.28 10.78 -37.37
N THR A 174 -30.40 11.73 -38.29
CA THR A 174 -31.43 11.74 -39.33
C THR A 174 -31.20 10.67 -40.38
N VAL A 175 -29.93 10.36 -40.71
CA VAL A 175 -29.60 9.25 -41.60
C VAL A 175 -29.84 7.90 -40.89
N ILE A 176 -29.58 7.80 -39.59
CA ILE A 176 -29.90 6.59 -38.79
C ILE A 176 -31.43 6.39 -38.72
N ASP A 177 -32.22 7.41 -38.40
CA ASP A 177 -33.68 7.31 -38.32
C ASP A 177 -34.33 7.04 -39.70
N GLN A 178 -33.75 7.57 -40.78
CA GLN A 178 -34.19 7.28 -42.16
C GLN A 178 -33.75 5.89 -42.62
N LEU A 179 -32.57 5.43 -42.22
CA LEU A 179 -32.11 4.07 -42.51
C LEU A 179 -32.90 3.03 -41.72
N GLU A 180 -33.24 3.30 -40.46
CA GLU A 180 -34.05 2.41 -39.61
C GLU A 180 -35.50 2.32 -40.11
N ASN A 181 -36.09 3.44 -40.52
CA ASN A 181 -37.41 3.44 -41.15
C ASN A 181 -37.40 2.80 -42.55
N ALA A 182 -36.33 2.96 -43.33
CA ALA A 182 -36.17 2.27 -44.61
C ALA A 182 -35.94 0.76 -44.40
N LEU A 183 -35.11 0.35 -43.44
CA LEU A 183 -34.86 -1.04 -43.05
C LEU A 183 -36.14 -1.72 -42.55
N ALA A 184 -37.01 -1.00 -41.82
CA ALA A 184 -38.31 -1.51 -41.40
C ALA A 184 -39.31 -1.72 -42.57
N ALA A 185 -39.11 -1.01 -43.69
CA ALA A 185 -39.92 -1.16 -44.90
C ALA A 185 -39.47 -2.30 -45.82
N PHE A 186 -38.25 -2.82 -45.66
CA PHE A 186 -37.76 -3.96 -46.43
C PHE A 186 -38.15 -5.27 -45.75
N SER A 187 -38.63 -6.22 -46.54
CA SER A 187 -38.88 -7.56 -46.03
C SER A 187 -37.54 -8.19 -45.58
N PRO A 188 -37.55 -9.08 -44.57
CA PRO A 188 -36.34 -9.76 -44.12
C PRO A 188 -35.53 -10.45 -45.24
N ALA A 189 -36.21 -10.86 -46.33
CA ALA A 189 -35.59 -11.45 -47.50
C ALA A 189 -34.79 -10.43 -48.35
N GLU A 190 -35.28 -9.19 -48.47
CA GLU A 190 -34.60 -8.12 -49.22
C GLU A 190 -33.38 -7.58 -48.45
N ILE A 191 -33.47 -7.55 -47.12
CA ILE A 191 -32.33 -7.23 -46.25
C ILE A 191 -31.25 -8.31 -46.38
N ALA A 192 -31.63 -9.59 -46.39
CA ALA A 192 -30.70 -10.71 -46.58
C ALA A 192 -30.01 -10.67 -47.96
N ALA A 193 -30.77 -10.37 -49.04
CA ALA A 193 -30.21 -10.23 -50.39
C ALA A 193 -29.25 -9.03 -50.52
N SER A 194 -29.56 -7.93 -49.83
CA SER A 194 -28.72 -6.72 -49.83
C SER A 194 -27.43 -6.92 -49.03
N ARG A 195 -27.49 -7.65 -47.90
CA ARG A 195 -26.29 -8.09 -47.17
C ARG A 195 -25.40 -8.98 -48.02
N ALA A 196 -25.97 -9.97 -48.72
CA ALA A 196 -25.19 -10.84 -49.60
C ALA A 196 -24.51 -10.07 -50.75
N ARG A 197 -25.10 -8.96 -51.23
CA ARG A 197 -24.45 -8.07 -52.21
C ARG A 197 -23.32 -7.25 -51.58
N LEU A 198 -23.53 -6.68 -50.40
CA LEU A 198 -22.50 -5.91 -49.69
C LEU A 198 -21.29 -6.78 -49.34
N ASP A 199 -21.51 -8.02 -48.88
CA ASP A 199 -20.44 -8.97 -48.60
C ASP A 199 -19.61 -9.27 -49.85
N LYS A 200 -20.26 -9.37 -51.02
CA LYS A 200 -19.58 -9.55 -52.30
C LYS A 200 -18.75 -8.32 -52.70
N ILE A 201 -19.25 -7.11 -52.42
CA ILE A 201 -18.52 -5.85 -52.67
C ILE A 201 -17.31 -5.74 -51.73
N TYR A 202 -17.47 -6.04 -50.44
CA TYR A 202 -16.37 -6.02 -49.49
C TYR A 202 -15.30 -7.05 -49.81
N THR A 203 -15.71 -8.25 -50.24
CA THR A 203 -14.77 -9.29 -50.67
C THR A 203 -13.99 -8.83 -51.91
N ASN A 204 -14.65 -8.19 -52.88
CA ASN A 204 -13.97 -7.65 -54.06
C ASN A 204 -13.02 -6.50 -53.71
N TYR A 205 -13.43 -5.59 -52.81
CA TYR A 205 -12.58 -4.50 -52.36
C TYR A 205 -11.35 -5.00 -51.60
N GLU A 206 -11.51 -6.04 -50.77
CA GLU A 206 -10.42 -6.69 -50.04
C GLU A 206 -9.47 -7.44 -50.98
N ILE A 207 -9.98 -8.05 -52.06
CA ILE A 207 -9.14 -8.65 -53.10
C ILE A 207 -8.34 -7.57 -53.85
N GLU A 208 -8.97 -6.44 -54.18
CA GLU A 208 -8.34 -5.36 -54.95
C GLU A 208 -7.33 -4.54 -54.14
N ASN A 209 -7.62 -4.27 -52.87
CA ASN A 209 -6.85 -3.35 -52.02
C ASN A 209 -6.08 -4.06 -50.90
N GLY A 210 -6.25 -5.38 -50.75
CA GLY A 210 -5.55 -6.21 -49.77
C GLY A 210 -5.91 -5.93 -48.32
N ILE A 211 -6.92 -5.09 -48.05
CA ILE A 211 -7.29 -4.64 -46.71
C ILE A 211 -8.81 -4.62 -46.58
N ASN A 212 -9.31 -5.26 -45.52
CA ASN A 212 -10.73 -5.24 -45.20
C ASN A 212 -11.14 -3.83 -44.73
N PRO A 213 -12.13 -3.18 -45.39
CA PRO A 213 -12.47 -1.79 -45.13
C PRO A 213 -13.02 -1.55 -43.71
N LEU A 214 -13.63 -2.55 -43.07
CA LEU A 214 -14.13 -2.42 -41.70
C LEU A 214 -12.99 -2.37 -40.66
N ILE A 215 -11.89 -3.08 -40.91
CA ILE A 215 -10.71 -3.04 -40.05
C ILE A 215 -10.04 -1.67 -40.11
N GLN A 216 -10.00 -1.07 -41.30
CA GLN A 216 -9.39 0.24 -41.52
C GLN A 216 -10.14 1.37 -40.77
N VAL A 217 -11.48 1.32 -40.76
CA VAL A 217 -12.30 2.26 -40.00
C VAL A 217 -12.07 2.12 -38.49
N LYS A 218 -11.93 0.89 -37.99
CA LYS A 218 -11.67 0.64 -36.57
C LYS A 218 -10.32 1.21 -36.11
N GLN A 219 -9.29 1.07 -36.94
CA GLN A 219 -7.94 1.59 -36.64
C GLN A 219 -7.90 3.13 -36.57
N ILE A 220 -8.72 3.82 -37.38
CA ILE A 220 -8.81 5.28 -37.35
C ILE A 220 -9.46 5.76 -36.04
N ILE A 221 -10.50 5.07 -35.56
CA ILE A 221 -11.19 5.41 -34.31
C ILE A 221 -10.26 5.24 -33.09
N GLU A 222 -9.47 4.17 -33.04
CA GLU A 222 -8.52 3.94 -31.95
C GLU A 222 -7.40 5.00 -31.87
N LYS A 223 -7.05 5.60 -33.01
CA LYS A 223 -6.03 6.65 -33.09
C LYS A 223 -6.51 8.00 -32.56
N GLU A 224 -7.78 8.34 -32.74
CA GLU A 224 -8.37 9.62 -32.31
C GLU A 224 -8.72 9.65 -30.80
N LEU A 225 -9.05 8.50 -30.21
CA LEU A 225 -9.44 8.39 -28.79
C LEU A 225 -8.25 8.43 -27.80
N ASN A 226 -7.00 8.41 -28.28
CA ASN A 226 -5.80 8.47 -27.45
C ASN A 226 -4.83 9.56 -27.98
N PRO A 227 -5.05 10.85 -27.69
CA PRO A 227 -4.14 11.89 -28.14
C PRO A 227 -2.78 11.75 -27.45
N ALA A 228 -1.70 11.87 -28.24
CA ALA A 228 -0.33 11.75 -27.75
C ALA A 228 -0.02 12.75 -26.62
N PRO A 229 0.79 12.38 -25.61
CA PRO A 229 1.07 13.23 -24.46
C PRO A 229 1.76 14.54 -24.89
N ILE A 230 1.35 15.63 -24.24
CA ILE A 230 1.90 16.97 -24.43
C ILE A 230 3.43 16.93 -24.23
N PRO A 231 4.24 17.50 -25.15
CA PRO A 231 5.69 17.51 -25.00
C PRO A 231 6.10 18.29 -23.75
N LYS A 232 6.66 17.60 -22.76
CA LYS A 232 7.39 18.26 -21.67
C LYS A 232 8.69 18.78 -22.25
N ASP A 233 8.85 20.10 -22.31
CA ASP A 233 10.15 20.72 -22.54
C ASP A 233 11.02 20.61 -21.26
N SER A 234 11.29 19.37 -20.84
CA SER A 234 12.09 18.98 -19.67
C SER A 234 13.56 18.76 -20.01
N GLY A 235 13.95 18.91 -21.28
CA GLY A 235 15.29 18.57 -21.76
C GLY A 235 16.41 19.24 -20.96
N ARG A 236 16.20 20.46 -20.46
CA ARG A 236 17.19 21.17 -19.64
C ARG A 236 17.39 20.57 -18.24
N ILE A 237 16.32 20.08 -17.63
CA ILE A 237 16.36 19.46 -16.30
C ILE A 237 16.90 18.04 -16.43
N ASP A 238 16.48 17.30 -17.46
CA ASP A 238 16.94 15.94 -17.72
C ASP A 238 18.44 15.91 -18.10
N GLN A 239 18.92 16.88 -18.88
CA GLN A 239 20.35 17.05 -19.18
C GLN A 239 21.17 17.39 -17.93
N PHE A 240 20.63 18.20 -17.02
CA PHE A 240 21.28 18.54 -15.75
C PHE A 240 21.43 17.32 -14.85
N TYR A 241 20.37 16.50 -14.70
CA TYR A 241 20.45 15.25 -13.93
C TYR A 241 21.34 14.20 -14.60
N ALA A 242 21.33 14.11 -15.93
CA ALA A 242 22.24 13.23 -16.65
C ALA A 242 23.72 13.58 -16.39
N GLY A 243 24.07 14.87 -16.42
CA GLY A 243 25.43 15.32 -16.13
C GLY A 243 25.86 15.12 -14.67
N ILE A 244 24.93 15.24 -13.70
CA ILE A 244 25.20 14.89 -12.30
C ILE A 244 25.47 13.39 -12.16
N LYS A 245 24.66 12.55 -12.81
CA LYS A 245 24.80 11.09 -12.75
C LYS A 245 26.12 10.62 -13.34
N GLU A 246 26.51 11.14 -14.50
CA GLU A 246 27.80 10.82 -15.13
C GLU A 246 29.00 11.16 -14.23
N ARG A 247 28.97 12.31 -13.55
CA ARG A 247 30.00 12.68 -12.56
C ARG A 247 30.05 11.76 -11.34
N ILE A 248 28.91 11.26 -10.87
CA ILE A 248 28.84 10.29 -9.78
C ILE A 248 29.50 8.98 -10.22
N ASP A 249 29.16 8.49 -11.42
CA ASP A 249 29.70 7.25 -11.98
C ASP A 249 31.23 7.34 -12.21
N GLU A 250 31.73 8.49 -12.69
CA GLU A 250 33.17 8.77 -12.82
C GLU A 250 33.88 8.75 -11.47
N MET A 251 33.28 9.36 -10.45
CA MET A 251 33.85 9.43 -9.10
C MET A 251 33.87 8.06 -8.43
N GLU A 252 32.84 7.24 -8.59
CA GLU A 252 32.82 5.84 -8.13
C GLU A 252 33.90 5.00 -8.82
N SER A 253 34.05 5.14 -10.14
CA SER A 253 35.11 4.46 -10.90
C SER A 253 36.51 4.87 -10.40
N PHE A 254 36.73 6.16 -10.14
CA PHE A 254 37.98 6.67 -9.57
C PHE A 254 38.25 6.13 -8.16
N ILE A 255 37.25 6.12 -7.28
CA ILE A 255 37.36 5.57 -5.92
C ILE A 255 37.72 4.09 -5.98
N ASN A 256 37.01 3.31 -6.81
CA ASN A 256 37.27 1.88 -6.95
C ASN A 256 38.67 1.58 -7.51
N LYS A 257 39.13 2.37 -8.50
CA LYS A 257 40.48 2.25 -9.06
C LYS A 257 41.56 2.60 -8.04
N THR A 258 41.39 3.70 -7.30
CA THR A 258 42.31 4.14 -6.26
C THR A 258 42.34 3.15 -5.08
N ALA A 259 41.18 2.64 -4.66
CA ALA A 259 41.08 1.61 -3.63
C ALA A 259 41.79 0.31 -4.06
N ALA A 260 41.65 -0.11 -5.31
CA ALA A 260 42.34 -1.29 -5.84
C ALA A 260 43.87 -1.10 -5.92
N GLN A 261 44.34 0.12 -6.19
CA GLN A 261 45.78 0.45 -6.23
C GLN A 261 46.41 0.50 -4.84
N HIS A 262 45.71 1.08 -3.85
CA HIS A 262 46.27 1.30 -2.51
C HIS A 262 45.95 0.19 -1.50
N PHE A 263 44.92 -0.62 -1.74
CA PHE A 263 44.51 -1.72 -0.85
C PHE A 263 44.32 -3.04 -1.60
N PRO A 264 45.39 -3.65 -2.14
CA PRO A 264 45.34 -4.95 -2.80
C PRO A 264 45.21 -6.11 -1.79
N LEU A 265 44.26 -6.05 -0.85
CA LEU A 265 43.95 -7.17 0.04
C LEU A 265 43.09 -8.19 -0.71
N LYS A 266 43.71 -8.92 -1.65
CA LYS A 266 43.16 -10.19 -2.14
C LYS A 266 43.40 -11.25 -1.06
N ILE A 267 42.58 -11.26 -0.01
CA ILE A 267 42.51 -12.42 0.89
C ILE A 267 41.81 -13.54 0.10
N PRO A 268 42.51 -14.62 -0.30
CA PRO A 268 41.88 -15.71 -1.02
C PRO A 268 40.84 -16.37 -0.10
N GLY A 269 39.59 -16.42 -0.53
CA GLY A 269 38.52 -17.13 0.19
C GLY A 269 37.60 -16.27 1.07
N LEU A 270 37.80 -14.95 1.16
CA LEU A 270 36.75 -14.09 1.72
C LEU A 270 35.66 -13.88 0.64
N PRO A 271 34.41 -14.33 0.85
CA PRO A 271 33.34 -14.00 -0.07
C PRO A 271 33.24 -12.48 -0.16
N LYS A 272 33.39 -11.93 -1.37
CA LYS A 272 33.08 -10.51 -1.61
C LYS A 272 31.66 -10.30 -1.05
N PRO A 273 31.42 -9.31 -0.16
CA PRO A 273 30.06 -9.01 0.24
C PRO A 273 29.29 -8.73 -1.05
N LYS A 274 28.37 -9.64 -1.42
CA LYS A 274 27.41 -9.35 -2.48
C LYS A 274 26.78 -8.02 -2.07
N PRO A 275 26.76 -6.98 -2.91
CA PRO A 275 25.93 -5.82 -2.63
C PRO A 275 24.54 -6.39 -2.35
N SER A 276 24.10 -6.30 -1.10
CA SER A 276 22.79 -6.81 -0.72
C SER A 276 21.82 -5.99 -1.56
N ASN A 277 21.18 -6.63 -2.54
CA ASN A 277 20.16 -6.01 -3.36
C ASN A 277 19.24 -5.19 -2.43
N SER A 278 18.90 -3.97 -2.82
CA SER A 278 17.97 -3.07 -2.14
C SER A 278 16.52 -3.61 -2.05
N GLU A 279 16.36 -4.93 -2.11
CA GLU A 279 15.10 -5.68 -2.17
C GLU A 279 14.70 -6.30 -0.84
N ASP A 280 15.55 -6.22 0.20
CA ASP A 280 15.14 -6.69 1.52
C ASP A 280 14.00 -5.81 2.06
N SER A 281 12.81 -6.40 2.22
CA SER A 281 11.68 -5.77 2.91
C SER A 281 12.12 -5.16 4.24
N PRO A 282 11.64 -3.96 4.64
CA PRO A 282 12.03 -3.33 5.92
C PRO A 282 11.86 -4.26 7.12
N LEU A 283 10.80 -5.09 7.15
CA LEU A 283 10.60 -6.07 8.21
C LEU A 283 11.61 -7.22 8.20
N ALA A 284 12.11 -7.61 7.02
CA ALA A 284 13.18 -8.61 6.93
C ALA A 284 14.49 -8.04 7.51
N ALA A 285 14.81 -6.77 7.24
CA ALA A 285 15.95 -6.08 7.83
C ALA A 285 15.80 -5.96 9.36
N VAL A 286 14.63 -5.52 9.85
CA VAL A 286 14.33 -5.46 11.30
C VAL A 286 14.51 -6.81 11.95
N LYS A 287 13.99 -7.88 11.35
CA LYS A 287 14.14 -9.23 11.87
C LYS A 287 15.60 -9.64 11.98
N ARG A 288 16.43 -9.35 10.97
CA ARG A 288 17.89 -9.61 11.03
C ARG A 288 18.55 -8.84 12.17
N TRP A 289 18.17 -7.58 12.36
CA TRP A 289 18.67 -6.75 13.46
C TRP A 289 18.22 -7.28 14.84
N ILE A 290 16.96 -7.70 14.99
CA ILE A 290 16.47 -8.28 16.26
C ILE A 290 17.27 -9.54 16.61
N LEU A 291 17.61 -10.38 15.64
CA LEU A 291 18.38 -11.59 15.87
C LEU A 291 19.85 -11.28 16.20
N THR A 292 20.45 -10.38 15.43
CA THR A 292 21.86 -9.98 15.57
C THR A 292 21.96 -8.46 15.49
N PRO A 293 21.85 -7.74 16.62
CA PRO A 293 21.88 -6.28 16.62
C PRO A 293 23.32 -5.80 16.49
N VAL A 294 23.83 -5.78 15.27
CA VAL A 294 25.15 -5.24 14.89
C VAL A 294 24.98 -4.03 13.99
N ASN A 295 25.98 -3.16 13.93
CA ASN A 295 25.91 -1.91 13.15
C ASN A 295 25.57 -2.15 11.67
N SER A 296 26.14 -3.18 11.04
CA SER A 296 25.83 -3.55 9.65
C SER A 296 24.35 -3.85 9.43
N ASN A 297 23.69 -4.57 10.36
CA ASN A 297 22.25 -4.81 10.30
C ASN A 297 21.43 -3.55 10.59
N GLY A 298 21.96 -2.62 11.39
CA GLY A 298 21.35 -1.30 11.59
C GLY A 298 21.34 -0.48 10.31
N ILE A 299 22.46 -0.47 9.58
CA ILE A 299 22.57 0.19 8.26
C ILE A 299 21.61 -0.43 7.25
N LEU A 300 21.46 -1.77 7.25
CA LEU A 300 20.45 -2.45 6.43
C LEU A 300 19.03 -1.97 6.76
N CYS A 301 18.69 -1.82 8.05
CA CYS A 301 17.39 -1.28 8.44
C CYS A 301 17.18 0.16 7.93
N ARG A 302 18.19 1.03 8.06
CA ARG A 302 18.13 2.40 7.55
C ARG A 302 17.89 2.43 6.04
N ASN A 303 18.64 1.63 5.29
CA ASN A 303 18.54 1.59 3.83
C ASN A 303 17.18 1.04 3.36
N ALA A 304 16.71 -0.04 3.99
CA ALA A 304 15.41 -0.62 3.69
C ALA A 304 14.24 0.32 4.07
N ALA A 305 14.40 1.13 5.11
CA ALA A 305 13.37 2.07 5.56
C ALA A 305 13.19 3.28 4.63
N HIS A 306 14.25 3.75 3.97
CA HIS A 306 14.25 4.98 3.18
C HIS A 306 13.09 5.09 2.15
N PRO A 307 12.78 4.06 1.33
CA PRO A 307 11.65 4.12 0.41
C PRO A 307 10.27 4.10 1.10
N LYS A 308 10.20 3.66 2.36
CA LYS A 308 8.95 3.35 3.08
C LYS A 308 8.82 4.11 4.41
N MET A 309 9.47 5.27 4.54
CA MET A 309 9.51 6.01 5.83
C MET A 309 8.13 6.43 6.37
N HIS A 310 7.10 6.47 5.52
CA HIS A 310 5.74 6.82 5.89
C HIS A 310 4.88 5.59 6.24
N GLU A 311 5.37 4.38 5.97
CA GLU A 311 4.72 3.11 6.26
C GLU A 311 5.17 2.61 7.65
N PRO A 312 4.32 1.84 8.37
CA PRO A 312 4.66 1.31 9.68
C PRO A 312 5.92 0.40 9.64
N GLU A 313 6.14 -0.34 8.55
CA GLU A 313 7.33 -1.18 8.36
C GLU A 313 8.62 -0.36 8.28
N GLY A 314 8.58 0.77 7.57
CA GLY A 314 9.74 1.65 7.45
C GLY A 314 10.06 2.36 8.76
N LEU A 315 9.05 2.82 9.50
CA LEU A 315 9.23 3.39 10.83
C LEU A 315 9.78 2.37 11.83
N CYS A 316 9.32 1.12 11.76
CA CYS A 316 9.85 0.01 12.56
C CYS A 316 11.36 -0.20 12.26
N ALA A 317 11.75 -0.13 11.00
CA ALA A 317 13.14 -0.25 10.57
C ALA A 317 14.02 0.93 11.02
N LEU A 318 13.52 2.16 10.96
CA LEU A 318 14.23 3.32 11.55
C LEU A 318 14.38 3.19 13.06
N SER A 319 13.36 2.68 13.75
CA SER A 319 13.41 2.46 15.20
C SER A 319 14.49 1.43 15.57
N ALA A 320 14.65 0.38 14.77
CA ALA A 320 15.75 -0.59 14.93
C ALA A 320 17.12 0.08 14.73
N TYR A 321 17.27 0.90 13.70
CA TYR A 321 18.49 1.66 13.44
C TYR A 321 18.84 2.61 14.61
N TRP A 322 17.87 3.37 15.12
CA TRP A 322 18.08 4.29 16.25
C TRP A 322 18.21 3.60 17.60
N SER A 323 17.90 2.31 17.72
CA SER A 323 18.01 1.62 19.01
C SER A 323 19.46 1.33 19.42
N ASN A 324 20.43 1.49 18.51
CA ASN A 324 21.88 1.47 18.72
C ASN A 324 22.40 0.40 19.72
N SER A 325 21.76 -0.76 19.80
CA SER A 325 22.18 -1.84 20.69
C SER A 325 23.23 -2.72 20.01
N SER A 326 24.27 -2.10 19.43
CA SER A 326 25.33 -2.84 18.75
C SER A 326 26.03 -3.75 19.77
N LEU A 327 25.95 -5.06 19.57
CA LEU A 327 26.75 -6.05 20.30
C LEU A 327 28.15 -6.24 19.69
N ALA A 328 28.50 -5.42 18.70
CA ALA A 328 29.81 -5.48 18.07
C ALA A 328 30.92 -5.09 19.07
N PRO A 329 32.13 -5.69 18.97
CA PRO A 329 33.27 -5.30 19.78
C PRO A 329 33.60 -3.81 19.58
N GLU A 330 34.15 -3.18 20.63
CA GLU A 330 34.33 -1.72 20.84
C GLU A 330 35.00 -0.92 19.71
N ASN A 331 35.50 -1.56 18.67
CA ASN A 331 36.30 -0.96 17.61
C ASN A 331 35.46 -0.24 16.55
N GLU A 332 34.13 -0.43 16.53
CA GLU A 332 33.24 0.23 15.58
C GLU A 332 32.53 1.40 16.28
N GLN A 333 32.95 2.63 15.97
CA GLN A 333 32.38 3.85 16.55
C GLN A 333 30.92 4.01 16.08
N ALA A 334 29.99 3.46 16.85
CA ALA A 334 28.57 3.58 16.57
C ALA A 334 28.12 5.02 16.85
N VAL A 335 27.46 5.65 15.86
CA VAL A 335 26.86 6.97 16.05
C VAL A 335 25.70 6.83 17.03
N HIS A 336 25.86 7.37 18.24
CA HIS A 336 24.79 7.35 19.24
C HIS A 336 23.68 8.34 18.83
N PRO A 337 22.44 7.87 18.66
CA PRO A 337 21.33 8.76 18.39
C PRO A 337 21.01 9.61 19.63
N PRO A 338 20.38 10.78 19.46
CA PRO A 338 19.88 11.57 20.57
C PRO A 338 19.00 10.74 21.52
N ALA A 339 19.06 11.07 22.82
CA ALA A 339 18.22 10.44 23.83
C ALA A 339 16.74 10.55 23.45
N GLY A 340 15.96 9.48 23.66
CA GLY A 340 14.54 9.42 23.31
C GLY A 340 14.23 9.19 21.83
N LEU A 341 15.17 9.31 20.90
CA LEU A 341 14.87 9.15 19.46
C LEU A 341 14.35 7.76 19.11
N ALA A 342 14.97 6.71 19.68
CA ALA A 342 14.51 5.33 19.50
C ALA A 342 13.08 5.14 20.04
N ALA A 343 12.82 5.60 21.26
CA ALA A 343 11.50 5.53 21.89
C ALA A 343 10.44 6.26 21.05
N LYS A 344 10.76 7.45 20.53
CA LYS A 344 9.87 8.19 19.64
C LYS A 344 9.60 7.46 18.34
N GLY A 345 10.61 6.78 17.78
CA GLY A 345 10.45 5.88 16.63
C GLY A 345 9.45 4.75 16.91
N LEU A 346 9.57 4.09 18.06
CA LEU A 346 8.66 3.03 18.49
C LEU A 346 7.22 3.56 18.63
N SER A 347 7.03 4.67 19.35
CA SER A 347 5.73 5.35 19.49
C SER A 347 5.11 5.72 18.16
N ASN A 348 5.88 6.32 17.25
CA ASN A 348 5.39 6.70 15.92
C ASN A 348 5.02 5.48 15.06
N THR A 349 5.75 4.38 15.20
CA THR A 349 5.42 3.10 14.55
C THR A 349 4.07 2.58 15.01
N LEU A 350 3.84 2.55 16.33
CA LEU A 350 2.56 2.12 16.92
C LEU A 350 1.42 3.04 16.51
N PHE A 351 1.63 4.36 16.57
CA PHE A 351 0.66 5.34 16.10
C PHE A 351 0.28 5.11 14.65
N ARG A 352 1.27 4.89 13.77
CA ARG A 352 1.01 4.60 12.36
C ARG A 352 0.22 3.30 12.20
N CYS A 353 0.55 2.25 12.95
CA CYS A 353 -0.21 1.00 12.91
C CYS A 353 -1.67 1.17 13.35
N CYS A 354 -1.93 2.04 14.33
CA CYS A 354 -3.29 2.34 14.79
C CYS A 354 -4.08 3.21 13.82
N MET A 355 -3.40 4.10 13.08
CA MET A 355 -4.00 5.02 12.11
C MET A 355 -4.18 4.43 10.71
N ASP A 356 -3.54 3.30 10.41
CA ASP A 356 -3.57 2.75 9.05
C ASP A 356 -4.99 2.36 8.64
N ASN A 357 -5.38 2.82 7.45
CA ASN A 357 -6.73 2.61 6.93
C ASN A 357 -6.91 1.15 6.50
N GLY A 358 -8.05 0.58 6.83
CA GLY A 358 -8.36 -0.83 6.58
C GLY A 358 -8.35 -1.65 7.86
N GLY A 359 -8.71 -2.92 7.75
CA GLY A 359 -8.87 -3.80 8.92
C GLY A 359 -10.24 -3.67 9.60
N SER A 360 -10.45 -4.49 10.63
CA SER A 360 -11.72 -4.59 11.35
C SER A 360 -11.68 -3.93 12.74
N LYS A 361 -10.48 -3.61 13.26
CA LYS A 361 -10.29 -3.09 14.61
C LYS A 361 -10.34 -1.57 14.64
N ALA A 362 -11.04 -1.02 15.63
CA ALA A 362 -11.05 0.42 15.91
C ALA A 362 -9.70 0.90 16.47
N TYR A 363 -9.40 2.20 16.31
CA TYR A 363 -8.16 2.84 16.79
C TYR A 363 -7.81 2.52 18.25
N SER A 364 -8.74 2.79 19.18
CA SER A 364 -8.54 2.53 20.62
C SER A 364 -8.34 1.03 20.90
N ARG A 365 -9.00 0.16 20.13
CA ARG A 365 -8.85 -1.28 20.26
C ARG A 365 -7.47 -1.77 19.82
N ARG A 366 -6.90 -1.20 18.75
CA ARG A 366 -5.52 -1.51 18.32
C ARG A 366 -4.51 -1.13 19.39
N TYR A 367 -4.62 0.05 19.98
CA TYR A 367 -3.73 0.45 21.09
C TYR A 367 -3.83 -0.49 22.29
N HIS A 368 -5.05 -0.90 22.67
CA HIS A 368 -5.25 -1.91 23.71
C HIS A 368 -4.50 -3.22 23.36
N ASP A 369 -4.70 -3.74 22.15
CA ASP A 369 -4.07 -5.00 21.73
C ASP A 369 -2.53 -4.87 21.64
N TYR A 370 -2.01 -3.74 21.15
CA TYR A 370 -0.58 -3.48 21.08
C TYR A 370 0.07 -3.29 22.44
N LEU A 371 -0.60 -2.63 23.39
CA LEU A 371 -0.15 -2.57 24.77
C LEU A 371 -0.04 -3.98 25.35
N GLN A 372 -1.01 -4.86 25.05
CA GLN A 372 -0.99 -6.23 25.52
C GLN A 372 0.18 -7.03 24.94
N ILE A 373 0.48 -6.89 23.64
CA ILE A 373 1.66 -7.48 23.01
C ILE A 373 2.95 -6.96 23.68
N GLY A 374 3.00 -5.68 24.02
CA GLY A 374 4.16 -5.08 24.68
C GLY A 374 4.38 -5.62 26.08
N ILE A 375 3.30 -5.78 26.87
CA ILE A 375 3.34 -6.44 28.18
C ILE A 375 3.86 -7.87 28.06
N ASP A 376 3.40 -8.63 27.06
CA ASP A 376 3.88 -9.99 26.82
C ASP A 376 5.38 -10.01 26.46
N CYS A 377 5.87 -8.99 25.77
CA CYS A 377 7.30 -8.86 25.45
C CYS A 377 8.14 -8.53 26.69
N ILE A 378 7.72 -7.56 27.52
CA ILE A 378 8.51 -7.13 28.69
C ILE A 378 8.50 -8.13 29.84
N THR A 379 7.46 -8.97 29.93
CA THR A 379 7.38 -10.09 30.87
C THR A 379 8.15 -11.32 30.39
N GLY A 380 8.61 -11.33 29.13
CA GLY A 380 9.31 -12.46 28.51
C GLY A 380 8.39 -13.61 28.11
N ILE A 381 7.07 -13.41 28.07
CA ILE A 381 6.11 -14.39 27.53
C ILE A 381 6.27 -14.50 26.01
N LEU A 382 6.43 -13.37 25.33
CA LEU A 382 6.62 -13.27 23.89
C LEU A 382 8.06 -12.91 23.56
N THR A 383 8.92 -13.91 23.42
CA THR A 383 10.33 -13.74 23.01
C THR A 383 10.54 -14.07 21.53
N TRP A 384 11.59 -13.53 20.93
CA TRP A 384 12.00 -13.82 19.55
C TRP A 384 12.43 -15.29 19.35
N ASP A 385 12.73 -16.05 20.41
CA ASP A 385 13.01 -17.49 20.30
C ASP A 385 11.83 -18.28 19.72
N LYS A 386 10.60 -17.77 19.90
CA LYS A 386 9.40 -18.37 19.30
C LYS A 386 9.39 -18.22 17.77
N LEU A 387 9.88 -17.11 17.21
CA LEU A 387 10.03 -16.95 15.75
C LEU A 387 10.88 -18.07 15.16
N TRP A 388 12.01 -18.36 15.81
CA TRP A 388 12.96 -19.36 15.34
C TRP A 388 12.34 -20.76 15.26
N ARG A 389 11.44 -21.09 16.20
CA ARG A 389 10.73 -22.38 16.21
C ARG A 389 9.71 -22.48 15.09
N THR A 390 8.92 -21.43 14.88
CA THR A 390 7.87 -21.42 13.83
C THR A 390 8.48 -21.58 12.43
N GLU A 391 9.60 -20.91 12.15
CA GLU A 391 10.25 -20.98 10.84
C GLU A 391 10.92 -22.33 10.57
N LYS A 392 11.57 -22.91 11.59
CA LYS A 392 12.10 -24.27 11.47
C LYS A 392 11.00 -25.28 11.18
N GLN A 393 9.83 -25.13 11.79
CA GLN A 393 8.69 -26.00 11.52
C GLN A 393 8.17 -25.82 10.09
N SER A 394 8.01 -24.58 9.59
CA SER A 394 7.57 -24.36 8.21
C SER A 394 8.57 -24.88 7.17
N HIS A 395 9.88 -24.76 7.42
CA HIS A 395 10.91 -25.30 6.54
C HIS A 395 10.99 -26.83 6.60
N ALA A 396 10.79 -27.44 7.78
CA ALA A 396 10.71 -28.90 7.91
C ALA A 396 9.51 -29.46 7.12
N ILE A 397 8.36 -28.79 7.18
CA ILE A 397 7.16 -29.17 6.42
C ILE A 397 7.37 -29.01 4.90
N SER A 398 8.04 -27.94 4.46
CA SER A 398 8.33 -27.76 3.03
C SER A 398 9.40 -28.73 2.51
N SER A 399 10.31 -29.18 3.38
CA SER A 399 11.42 -30.08 3.03
C SER A 399 11.05 -31.57 3.13
N SER A 400 9.93 -31.93 3.77
CA SER A 400 9.53 -33.33 3.97
C SER A 400 8.73 -33.94 2.81
N CYS A 401 8.63 -33.25 1.66
CA CYS A 401 7.98 -33.80 0.45
C CYS A 401 8.87 -34.73 -0.39
N SER A 402 10.10 -35.05 0.05
CA SER A 402 10.95 -36.03 -0.63
C SER A 402 12.01 -36.60 0.30
N GLU A 403 11.67 -37.62 1.10
CA GLU A 403 12.52 -38.78 1.46
C GLU A 403 11.98 -39.51 2.71
N PRO A 404 12.03 -40.85 2.76
CA PRO A 404 11.64 -41.63 3.94
C PRO A 404 12.68 -41.49 5.07
N VAL A 405 12.26 -40.91 6.20
CA VAL A 405 13.14 -40.58 7.34
C VAL A 405 13.40 -41.80 8.23
N ASN A 406 14.68 -42.20 8.33
CA ASN A 406 15.21 -42.96 9.47
C ASN A 406 15.50 -41.98 10.62
N SER A 407 14.85 -42.19 11.77
CA SER A 407 14.88 -41.28 12.93
C SER A 407 16.21 -41.34 13.71
N MET A 408 16.85 -40.19 13.91
CA MET A 408 17.87 -40.01 14.95
C MET A 408 17.43 -38.86 15.87
N GLU A 409 17.12 -39.20 17.12
CA GLU A 409 16.65 -38.27 18.15
C GLU A 409 17.73 -37.26 18.54
N ALA A 410 17.40 -35.97 18.47
CA ALA A 410 18.28 -34.89 18.95
C ALA A 410 18.05 -34.61 20.45
N ARG A 411 19.15 -34.65 21.20
CA ARG A 411 19.24 -34.37 22.65
C ARG A 411 18.87 -32.92 22.96
N HIS A 412 18.04 -32.74 23.99
CA HIS A 412 17.60 -31.45 24.52
C HIS A 412 18.70 -30.78 25.35
N GLY A 413 19.06 -29.54 25.01
CA GLY A 413 19.91 -28.65 25.81
C GLY A 413 19.15 -27.38 26.21
N PHE A 414 19.41 -26.93 27.45
CA PHE A 414 18.86 -25.72 28.11
C PHE A 414 17.42 -25.79 28.61
N GLY A 415 17.19 -26.64 29.61
CA GLY A 415 16.18 -26.40 30.65
C GLY A 415 16.82 -26.65 32.01
N ARG A 416 17.02 -25.60 32.82
CA ARG A 416 17.31 -25.78 34.26
C ARG A 416 16.05 -26.35 34.89
N LYS A 417 16.06 -27.65 35.22
CA LYS A 417 15.14 -28.20 36.21
C LYS A 417 15.58 -27.67 37.58
N SER A 418 14.75 -26.85 38.20
CA SER A 418 14.89 -26.51 39.61
C SER A 418 14.38 -27.69 40.45
N GLU A 419 15.26 -28.63 40.77
CA GLU A 419 15.06 -29.53 41.91
C GLU A 419 16.00 -29.05 43.03
N ALA A 420 15.43 -28.37 44.01
CA ALA A 420 16.10 -28.07 45.28
C ALA A 420 15.12 -28.40 46.41
N SER A 421 15.14 -29.67 46.82
CA SER A 421 14.66 -30.11 48.12
C SER A 421 15.62 -29.61 49.21
N PHE A 422 15.16 -28.73 50.08
CA PHE A 422 15.85 -28.44 51.35
C PHE A 422 15.44 -29.48 52.40
N PRO A 423 16.37 -30.06 53.18
CA PRO A 423 16.03 -30.86 54.34
C PRO A 423 15.63 -29.95 55.53
N PRO A 424 14.82 -30.47 56.49
CA PRO A 424 14.41 -29.70 57.65
C PRO A 424 15.59 -29.51 58.61
N ARG A 425 15.73 -28.30 59.15
CA ARG A 425 16.62 -28.04 60.28
C ARG A 425 15.95 -28.51 61.58
N ILE A 426 16.71 -29.26 62.38
CA ILE A 426 16.43 -29.62 63.77
C ILE A 426 16.62 -28.40 64.65
#